data_AF-A0A2E0QS53-F1
#
_entry.id   AF-A0A2E0QS53-F1
#
_cell.length_a   1.000
_cell.length_b   1.000
_cell.length_c   1.000
_cell.angle_alpha   90.00
_cell.angle_beta   90.00
_cell.angle_gamma   90.00
#
_symmetry.space_group_name_H-M   'P 1'
#
loop_
_entity.id
_entity.type
_entity.pdbx_description
1 polymer ?
#
loop_
_entity_poly.entity_id
_entity_poly.type
_entity_poly.pdbx_seq_one_letter_code
_entity_poly.pdbx_strand_id
1 'polypeptide(L)'
;MTPPKHTGGLARIREALRKSKIDDVVGAILAETPLGKAGKVLKELSDILGTSPNEDSIAEAIEAGVSPEQAIRLREFATREFEAREETARNQEDNLTSRHASDMMSDSKLSKTVRPLVTYVLLGAVIVDNLSVRVLEARGLTSTPSDVLAVLMQMAIGFYFGSRGVQHVTAQLTTKWNGRIKG
;
A
#
# COMPACT_ATOMS: atom_id res chain seq x y z
N MET A 1 4.24 36.34 22.10
CA MET A 1 4.23 35.32 23.16
C MET A 1 4.14 33.96 22.49
N THR A 2 5.27 33.29 22.32
CA THR A 2 5.39 31.94 21.75
C THR A 2 5.79 30.99 22.88
N PRO A 3 5.21 29.77 22.98
CA PRO A 3 5.45 28.87 24.10
C PRO A 3 6.90 28.32 24.08
N PRO A 4 7.48 28.00 25.25
CA PRO A 4 8.85 27.53 25.37
C PRO A 4 9.04 26.14 24.76
N LYS A 5 10.22 25.94 24.15
CA LYS A 5 10.62 24.75 23.40
C LYS A 5 10.85 23.55 24.35
N HIS A 6 9.96 22.58 24.31
CA HIS A 6 10.05 21.27 25.02
C HIS A 6 11.13 20.31 24.48
N THR A 7 12.08 20.76 23.65
CA THR A 7 13.09 19.88 23.03
C THR A 7 14.27 19.52 23.95
N GLY A 8 14.34 20.08 25.16
CA GLY A 8 15.49 19.91 26.06
C GLY A 8 15.44 18.69 26.98
N GLY A 9 14.27 18.30 27.49
CA GLY A 9 14.18 17.29 28.56
C GLY A 9 14.39 15.86 28.05
N LEU A 10 13.80 15.51 26.89
CA LEU A 10 14.05 14.22 26.21
C LEU A 10 15.54 13.97 25.91
N ALA A 11 16.30 15.02 25.58
CA ALA A 11 17.74 14.91 25.34
C ALA A 11 18.52 14.61 26.63
N ARG A 12 18.09 15.15 27.77
CA ARG A 12 18.70 14.88 29.08
C ARG A 12 18.38 13.48 29.59
N ILE A 13 17.15 13.01 29.41
CA ILE A 13 16.76 11.61 29.73
C ILE A 13 17.62 10.63 28.93
N ARG A 14 17.89 10.93 27.66
CA ARG A 14 18.76 10.11 26.81
C ARG A 14 20.19 10.05 27.34
N GLU A 15 20.73 11.18 27.78
CA GLU A 15 22.08 11.24 28.35
C GLU A 15 22.16 10.49 29.70
N ALA A 16 21.12 10.60 30.53
CA ALA A 16 20.98 9.88 31.80
C ALA A 16 20.88 8.36 31.61
N LEU A 17 20.08 7.89 30.63
CA LEU A 17 19.98 6.47 30.26
C LEU A 17 21.32 5.92 29.74
N ARG A 18 22.00 6.70 28.89
CA ARG A 18 23.32 6.34 28.35
C ARG A 18 24.39 6.24 29.46
N LYS A 19 24.36 7.15 30.43
CA LYS A 19 25.29 7.14 31.59
C LYS A 19 24.99 6.01 32.56
N SER A 20 23.72 5.63 32.75
CA SER A 20 23.32 4.53 33.63
C SER A 20 23.48 3.13 33.01
N LYS A 21 23.97 3.01 31.76
CA LYS A 21 24.02 1.77 30.96
C LYS A 21 22.65 1.11 30.77
N ILE A 22 21.55 1.85 30.97
CA ILE A 22 20.20 1.36 30.74
C ILE A 22 19.89 1.54 29.26
N ASP A 23 19.53 0.43 28.64
CA ASP A 23 19.57 0.16 27.20
C ASP A 23 19.11 1.33 26.30
N ASP A 24 19.86 1.56 25.22
CA ASP A 24 19.60 2.55 24.15
C ASP A 24 18.16 2.46 23.56
N VAL A 25 17.48 1.32 23.79
CA VAL A 25 16.10 1.03 23.39
C VAL A 25 15.09 2.00 24.03
N VAL A 26 15.22 2.31 25.34
CA VAL A 26 14.29 3.24 26.02
C VAL A 26 14.46 4.66 25.47
N GLY A 27 15.71 5.07 25.20
CA GLY A 27 16.02 6.36 24.59
C GLY A 27 15.52 6.48 23.15
N ALA A 28 15.56 5.40 22.37
CA ALA A 28 15.02 5.34 21.02
C ALA A 28 13.48 5.42 21.01
N ILE A 29 12.82 4.73 21.94
CA ILE A 29 11.36 4.75 22.09
C ILE A 29 10.87 6.16 22.37
N LEU A 30 11.52 6.88 23.30
CA LEU A 30 11.19 8.26 23.66
C LEU A 30 11.39 9.25 22.51
N ALA A 31 12.47 9.10 21.72
CA ALA A 31 12.78 10.00 20.60
C ALA A 31 11.79 9.90 19.44
N GLU A 32 11.21 8.72 19.22
CA GLU A 32 10.30 8.45 18.10
C GLU A 32 8.81 8.43 18.50
N THR A 33 8.50 8.60 19.79
CA THR A 33 7.12 8.75 20.23
C THR A 33 6.53 10.05 19.66
N PRO A 34 5.44 10.00 18.88
CA PRO A 34 4.78 11.23 18.43
C PRO A 34 4.28 12.04 19.64
N LEU A 35 4.43 13.37 19.58
CA LEU A 35 4.14 14.32 20.67
C LEU A 35 2.78 14.11 21.39
N GLY A 36 1.78 13.56 20.70
CA GLY A 36 0.46 13.26 21.29
C GLY A 36 0.41 12.01 22.20
N LYS A 37 1.40 11.11 22.11
CA LYS A 37 1.51 9.89 22.94
C LYS A 37 2.61 9.97 23.99
N ALA A 38 3.49 10.97 23.90
CA ALA A 38 4.56 11.22 24.86
C ALA A 38 4.06 11.33 26.31
N GLY A 39 2.90 11.96 26.54
CA GLY A 39 2.32 12.08 27.89
C GLY A 39 1.92 10.75 28.54
N LYS A 40 1.57 9.73 27.75
CA LYS A 40 1.24 8.39 28.29
C LYS A 40 2.52 7.62 28.65
N VAL A 41 3.53 7.71 27.80
CA VAL A 41 4.86 7.10 28.03
C VAL A 41 5.55 7.74 29.24
N LEU A 42 5.49 9.06 29.39
CA LEU A 42 6.03 9.78 30.55
C LEU A 42 5.33 9.39 31.85
N LYS A 43 4.03 9.12 31.81
CA LYS A 43 3.25 8.66 32.97
C LYS A 43 3.63 7.23 33.39
N GLU A 44 3.76 6.31 32.43
CA GLU A 44 4.20 4.95 32.76
C GLU A 44 5.65 4.91 33.25
N LEU A 45 6.54 5.73 32.67
CA LEU A 45 7.91 5.88 33.16
C LEU A 45 7.98 6.45 34.58
N SER A 46 7.15 7.45 34.88
CA SER A 46 7.07 8.01 36.24
C SER A 46 6.51 7.01 37.25
N ASP A 47 5.53 6.21 36.85
CA ASP A 47 4.95 5.15 37.69
C ASP A 47 5.97 4.02 37.97
N ILE A 48 6.85 3.69 37.01
CA ILE A 48 7.93 2.70 37.19
C ILE A 48 9.04 3.24 38.10
N LEU A 49 9.41 4.51 37.93
CA LEU A 49 10.50 5.13 38.69
C LEU A 49 10.06 5.71 40.04
N GLY A 50 8.74 5.77 40.30
CA GLY A 50 8.17 6.33 41.52
C GLY A 50 8.32 7.85 41.60
N THR A 51 8.37 8.54 40.47
CA THR A 51 8.63 9.99 40.40
C THR A 51 7.46 10.76 39.80
N SER A 52 7.59 12.09 39.76
CA SER A 52 6.63 12.95 39.06
C SER A 52 6.72 12.71 37.54
N PRO A 53 5.59 12.75 36.79
CA PRO A 53 5.53 12.64 35.32
C PRO A 53 6.07 13.90 34.64
N ASN A 54 7.32 14.25 34.92
CA ASN A 54 8.04 15.36 34.33
C ASN A 54 9.40 14.88 33.83
N GLU A 55 9.81 15.37 32.66
CA GLU A 55 11.01 14.89 31.96
C GLU A 55 12.27 15.04 32.82
N ASP A 56 12.39 16.15 33.54
CA ASP A 56 13.53 16.43 34.41
C ASP A 56 13.57 15.51 35.65
N SER A 57 12.42 15.20 36.24
CA SER A 57 12.30 14.32 37.42
C SER A 57 12.60 12.86 37.08
N ILE A 58 12.25 12.44 35.86
CA ILE A 58 12.56 11.11 35.34
C ILE A 58 14.06 11.00 35.04
N ALA A 59 14.68 12.03 34.44
CA ALA A 59 16.12 12.05 34.19
C ALA A 59 16.92 11.97 35.50
N GLU A 60 16.53 12.74 36.52
CA GLU A 60 17.20 12.76 37.82
C GLU A 60 17.07 11.41 38.56
N ALA A 61 15.92 10.74 38.46
CA ALA A 61 15.72 9.41 39.03
C ALA A 61 16.59 8.34 38.35
N ILE A 62 16.80 8.46 37.04
CA ILE A 62 17.66 7.56 36.28
C ILE A 62 19.14 7.82 36.62
N GLU A 63 19.54 9.09 36.82
CA GLU A 63 20.89 9.46 37.25
C GLU A 63 21.18 9.06 38.71
N ALA A 64 20.18 9.09 39.59
CA ALA A 64 20.30 8.67 40.99
C ALA A 64 20.54 7.15 41.15
N GLY A 65 20.34 6.37 40.10
CA GLY A 65 20.56 4.93 40.07
C GLY A 65 19.25 4.16 40.16
N VAL A 66 18.95 3.43 39.09
CA VAL A 66 17.73 2.62 38.97
C VAL A 66 17.93 1.28 39.66
N SER A 67 16.94 0.84 40.46
CA SER A 67 17.01 -0.46 41.11
C SER A 67 16.93 -1.61 40.09
N PRO A 68 17.45 -2.81 40.41
CA PRO A 68 17.37 -3.97 39.51
C PRO A 68 15.93 -4.32 39.07
N GLU A 69 14.96 -4.12 39.96
CA GLU A 69 13.53 -4.38 39.68
C GLU A 69 12.94 -3.34 38.72
N GLN A 70 13.32 -2.07 38.86
CA GLN A 70 12.89 -1.00 37.98
C GLN A 70 13.48 -1.16 36.57
N ALA A 71 14.73 -1.62 36.47
CA ALA A 71 15.40 -1.89 35.20
C ALA A 71 14.71 -3.02 34.41
N ILE A 72 14.22 -4.07 35.09
CA ILE A 72 13.45 -5.15 34.44
C ILE A 72 12.13 -4.61 33.88
N ARG A 73 11.40 -3.82 34.65
CA ARG A 73 10.12 -3.22 34.20
C ARG A 73 10.30 -2.24 33.04
N LEU A 74 11.38 -1.47 33.04
CA LEU A 74 11.76 -0.60 31.92
C LEU A 74 12.01 -1.40 30.64
N ARG A 75 12.66 -2.57 30.75
CA ARG A 75 12.87 -3.48 29.62
C ARG A 75 11.59 -4.07 29.10
N GLU A 76 10.72 -4.56 29.97
CA GLU A 76 9.40 -5.10 29.57
C GLU A 76 8.54 -4.04 28.88
N PHE A 77 8.56 -2.81 29.40
CA PHE A 77 7.89 -1.67 28.77
C PHE A 77 8.46 -1.39 27.38
N ALA A 78 9.78 -1.38 27.25
CA ALA A 78 10.45 -1.12 25.98
C ALA A 78 10.11 -2.18 24.92
N THR A 79 10.15 -3.46 25.28
CA THR A 79 9.81 -4.57 24.36
C THR A 79 8.36 -4.47 23.90
N ARG A 80 7.42 -4.19 24.82
CA ARG A 80 5.99 -4.07 24.49
C ARG A 80 5.70 -2.92 23.53
N GLU A 81 6.30 -1.76 23.76
CA GLU A 81 6.15 -0.60 22.86
C GLU A 81 6.77 -0.86 21.49
N PHE A 82 7.89 -1.59 21.44
CA PHE A 82 8.52 -1.98 20.19
C PHE A 82 7.64 -2.95 19.37
N GLU A 83 7.10 -3.99 20.00
CA GLU A 83 6.20 -4.96 19.37
C GLU A 83 4.91 -4.29 18.85
N ALA A 84 4.30 -3.40 19.66
CA ALA A 84 3.10 -2.67 19.25
C ALA A 84 3.36 -1.76 18.03
N ARG A 85 4.56 -1.17 17.94
CA ARG A 85 4.96 -0.36 16.77
C ARG A 85 5.12 -1.22 15.53
N GLU A 86 5.84 -2.33 15.64
CA GLU A 86 5.99 -3.26 14.51
C GLU A 86 4.63 -3.74 14.00
N GLU A 87 3.71 -4.09 14.89
CA GLU A 87 2.37 -4.52 14.52
C GLU A 87 1.60 -3.41 13.79
N THR A 88 1.67 -2.16 14.25
CA THR A 88 1.05 -1.04 13.54
C THR A 88 1.68 -0.77 12.17
N ALA A 89 3.00 -0.91 12.03
CA ALA A 89 3.69 -0.75 10.76
C ALA A 89 3.28 -1.83 9.75
N ARG A 90 3.27 -3.11 10.18
CA ARG A 90 2.80 -4.23 9.37
C ARG A 90 1.36 -4.05 8.93
N ASN A 91 0.47 -3.65 9.84
CA ASN A 91 -0.93 -3.37 9.50
C ASN A 91 -1.06 -2.23 8.47
N GLN A 92 -0.20 -1.21 8.50
CA GLN A 92 -0.21 -0.15 7.49
C GLN A 92 0.26 -0.66 6.13
N GLU A 93 1.31 -1.47 6.09
CA GLU A 93 1.80 -2.12 4.86
C GLU A 93 0.76 -3.07 4.25
N ASP A 94 0.08 -3.86 5.08
CA ASP A 94 -1.00 -4.75 4.64
C ASP A 94 -2.18 -3.96 4.06
N ASN A 95 -2.57 -2.86 4.70
CA ASN A 95 -3.62 -1.98 4.19
C ASN A 95 -3.23 -1.30 2.88
N LEU A 96 -1.97 -0.85 2.74
CA LEU A 96 -1.44 -0.29 1.49
C LEU A 96 -1.44 -1.35 0.39
N THR A 97 -0.98 -2.56 0.70
CA THR A 97 -0.94 -3.69 -0.24
C THR A 97 -2.34 -4.10 -0.68
N SER A 98 -3.30 -4.15 0.25
CA SER A 98 -4.71 -4.45 -0.03
C SER A 98 -5.33 -3.42 -0.97
N ARG A 99 -5.05 -2.13 -0.76
CA ARG A 99 -5.52 -1.05 -1.64
C ARG A 99 -4.90 -1.15 -3.04
N HIS A 100 -3.59 -1.35 -3.14
CA HIS A 100 -2.92 -1.54 -4.42
C HIS A 100 -3.42 -2.79 -5.16
N ALA A 101 -3.65 -3.90 -4.45
CA ALA A 101 -4.21 -5.12 -5.03
C ALA A 101 -5.63 -4.90 -5.57
N SER A 102 -6.45 -4.14 -4.85
CA SER A 102 -7.81 -3.78 -5.28
C SER A 102 -7.81 -2.91 -6.54
N ASP A 103 -6.92 -1.91 -6.60
CA ASP A 103 -6.76 -1.05 -7.77
C ASP A 103 -6.27 -1.86 -8.99
N MET A 104 -5.29 -2.74 -8.81
CA MET A 104 -4.82 -3.65 -9.86
C MET A 104 -5.90 -4.63 -10.33
N MET A 105 -6.79 -5.08 -9.45
CA MET A 105 -7.91 -5.95 -9.84
C MET A 105 -8.98 -5.21 -10.64
N SER A 106 -9.22 -3.92 -10.38
CA SER A 106 -10.20 -3.10 -11.09
C SER A 106 -9.88 -2.98 -12.59
N ASP A 107 -8.62 -2.72 -12.94
CA ASP A 107 -8.14 -2.63 -14.33
C ASP A 107 -8.32 -3.93 -15.12
N SER A 108 -8.24 -5.04 -14.40
CA SER A 108 -8.44 -6.36 -14.98
C SER A 108 -9.89 -6.60 -15.40
N LYS A 109 -10.88 -5.99 -14.73
CA LYS A 109 -12.31 -6.17 -15.07
C LYS A 109 -12.73 -5.25 -16.21
N LEU A 110 -12.26 -4.01 -16.22
CA LEU A 110 -12.59 -3.06 -17.28
C LEU A 110 -12.05 -3.55 -18.64
N SER A 111 -10.78 -3.91 -18.71
CA SER A 111 -10.18 -4.32 -19.99
C SER A 111 -10.66 -5.70 -20.48
N LYS A 112 -11.14 -6.58 -19.59
CA LYS A 112 -11.75 -7.88 -19.96
C LYS A 112 -13.11 -7.71 -20.64
N THR A 113 -13.86 -6.66 -20.29
CA THR A 113 -15.22 -6.42 -20.83
C THR A 113 -15.23 -5.37 -21.95
N VAL A 114 -14.43 -4.31 -21.84
CA VAL A 114 -14.39 -3.22 -22.84
C VAL A 114 -13.80 -3.67 -24.18
N ARG A 115 -12.76 -4.52 -24.17
CA ARG A 115 -12.15 -5.04 -25.40
C ARG A 115 -13.15 -5.78 -26.30
N PRO A 116 -13.91 -6.79 -25.81
CA PRO A 116 -14.94 -7.42 -26.62
C PRO A 116 -16.12 -6.48 -26.94
N LEU A 117 -16.47 -5.55 -26.05
CA LEU A 117 -17.54 -4.58 -26.29
C LEU A 117 -17.25 -3.70 -27.52
N VAL A 118 -16.02 -3.20 -27.67
CA VAL A 118 -15.61 -2.40 -28.83
C VAL A 118 -15.78 -3.19 -30.13
N THR A 119 -15.41 -4.47 -30.14
CA THR A 119 -15.61 -5.35 -31.30
C THR A 119 -17.09 -5.51 -31.63
N TYR A 120 -17.96 -5.70 -30.63
CA TYR A 120 -19.41 -5.79 -30.86
C TYR A 120 -20.03 -4.48 -31.36
N VAL A 121 -19.60 -3.34 -30.83
CA VAL A 121 -20.06 -2.02 -31.26
C VAL A 121 -19.66 -1.76 -32.71
N LEU A 122 -18.41 -2.05 -33.07
CA LEU A 122 -17.94 -1.95 -34.46
C LEU A 122 -18.72 -2.90 -35.37
N LEU A 123 -19.12 -4.07 -34.89
CA LEU A 123 -19.89 -5.04 -35.69
C LEU A 123 -21.29 -4.53 -35.96
N GLY A 124 -21.94 -3.98 -34.94
CA GLY A 124 -23.21 -3.27 -35.10
C GLY A 124 -23.09 -2.13 -36.10
N ALA A 125 -22.04 -1.31 -36.00
CA ALA A 125 -21.81 -0.18 -36.91
C ALA A 125 -21.66 -0.63 -38.37
N VAL A 126 -20.87 -1.67 -38.65
CA VAL A 126 -20.70 -2.21 -40.01
C VAL A 126 -22.02 -2.74 -40.56
N ILE A 127 -22.82 -3.43 -39.73
CA ILE A 127 -24.13 -3.94 -40.14
C ILE A 127 -25.08 -2.79 -40.50
N VAL A 128 -25.14 -1.76 -39.65
CA VAL A 128 -25.99 -0.58 -39.88
C VAL A 128 -25.57 0.17 -41.13
N ASP A 129 -24.27 0.35 -41.36
CA ASP A 129 -23.72 1.00 -42.55
C ASP A 129 -24.11 0.26 -43.83
N ASN A 130 -23.92 -1.06 -43.87
CA ASN A 130 -24.33 -1.90 -44.99
C ASN A 130 -25.85 -1.88 -45.24
N LEU A 131 -26.65 -1.89 -44.17
CA LEU A 131 -28.10 -1.81 -44.28
C LEU A 131 -28.54 -0.45 -44.84
N SER A 132 -27.91 0.63 -44.38
CA SER A 132 -28.21 2.00 -44.82
C SER A 132 -27.92 2.17 -46.31
N VAL A 133 -26.81 1.63 -46.79
CA VAL A 133 -26.45 1.60 -48.22
C VAL A 133 -27.51 0.89 -49.04
N ARG A 134 -27.94 -0.31 -48.63
CA ARG A 134 -28.98 -1.06 -49.36
C ARG A 134 -30.32 -0.32 -49.40
N VAL A 135 -30.68 0.39 -48.33
CA VAL A 135 -31.90 1.21 -48.29
C VAL A 135 -31.79 2.40 -49.27
N LEU A 136 -30.62 3.01 -49.40
CA LEU A 136 -30.37 4.09 -50.34
C LEU A 136 -30.39 3.60 -51.80
N GLU A 137 -29.74 2.46 -52.08
CA GLU A 137 -29.77 1.81 -53.40
C GLU A 137 -31.19 1.45 -53.84
N ALA A 138 -32.01 0.92 -52.92
CA ALA A 138 -33.42 0.63 -53.19
C ALA A 138 -34.24 1.88 -53.53
N ARG A 139 -33.78 3.07 -53.13
CA ARG A 139 -34.38 4.37 -53.48
C ARG A 139 -33.76 5.00 -54.73
N GLY A 140 -32.88 4.29 -55.44
CA GLY A 140 -32.21 4.77 -56.65
C GLY A 140 -31.05 5.73 -56.38
N LEU A 141 -30.60 5.84 -55.13
CA LEU A 141 -29.45 6.66 -54.77
C LEU A 141 -28.19 5.78 -54.74
N THR A 142 -27.14 6.19 -55.45
CA THR A 142 -25.84 5.52 -55.38
C THR A 142 -25.16 5.86 -54.06
N SER A 143 -24.89 4.85 -53.24
CA SER A 143 -24.11 4.99 -52.01
C SER A 143 -23.20 3.77 -51.84
N THR A 144 -22.05 3.96 -51.18
CA THR A 144 -21.09 2.89 -50.92
C THR A 144 -20.84 2.77 -49.43
N PRO A 145 -20.60 1.54 -48.90
CA PRO A 145 -20.24 1.37 -47.50
C PRO A 145 -18.94 2.08 -47.15
N SER A 146 -18.73 2.37 -45.88
CA SER A 146 -17.54 3.05 -45.39
C SER A 146 -16.33 2.13 -45.34
N ASP A 147 -15.33 2.38 -46.19
CA ASP A 147 -14.05 1.67 -46.18
C ASP A 147 -13.30 1.84 -44.85
N VAL A 148 -13.39 3.03 -44.24
CA VAL A 148 -12.75 3.32 -42.95
C VAL A 148 -13.31 2.42 -41.85
N LEU A 149 -14.63 2.21 -41.85
CA LEU A 149 -15.30 1.34 -40.88
C LEU A 149 -14.92 -0.13 -41.08
N ALA A 150 -14.75 -0.57 -42.32
CA ALA A 150 -14.27 -1.91 -42.64
C ALA A 150 -12.84 -2.15 -42.16
N VAL A 151 -11.93 -1.19 -42.35
CA VAL A 151 -10.54 -1.28 -41.86
C VAL A 151 -10.48 -1.29 -40.32
N LEU A 152 -11.24 -0.41 -39.67
CA LEU A 152 -11.31 -0.37 -38.19
C LEU A 152 -11.83 -1.68 -37.61
N MET A 153 -12.83 -2.28 -38.26
CA MET A 153 -13.34 -3.61 -37.88
C MET A 153 -12.27 -4.69 -38.01
N GLN A 154 -11.57 -4.75 -39.14
CA GLN A 154 -10.51 -5.74 -39.36
C GLN A 154 -9.39 -5.61 -38.32
N MET A 155 -8.98 -4.38 -37.99
CA MET A 155 -8.01 -4.12 -36.93
C MET A 155 -8.52 -4.56 -35.56
N ALA A 156 -9.77 -4.26 -35.21
CA ALA A 156 -10.36 -4.65 -33.92
C ALA A 156 -10.47 -6.17 -33.76
N ILE A 157 -10.94 -6.88 -34.81
CA ILE A 157 -10.98 -8.34 -34.84
C ILE A 157 -9.56 -8.92 -34.74
N GLY A 158 -8.63 -8.44 -35.55
CA GLY A 158 -7.25 -8.89 -35.56
C GLY A 158 -6.56 -8.71 -34.21
N PHE A 159 -6.77 -7.57 -33.56
CA PHE A 159 -6.24 -7.31 -32.22
C PHE A 159 -6.90 -8.18 -31.15
N TYR A 160 -8.23 -8.31 -31.17
CA TYR A 160 -8.96 -9.10 -30.18
C TYR A 160 -8.62 -10.60 -30.25
N PHE A 161 -8.74 -11.20 -31.44
CA PHE A 161 -8.47 -12.63 -31.62
C PHE A 161 -6.96 -12.92 -31.64
N GLY A 162 -6.14 -12.01 -32.17
CA GLY A 162 -4.67 -12.15 -32.15
C GLY A 162 -4.12 -12.14 -30.72
N SER A 163 -4.54 -11.20 -29.88
CA SER A 163 -4.10 -11.14 -28.49
C SER A 163 -4.55 -12.34 -27.66
N ARG A 164 -5.77 -12.87 -27.90
CA ARG A 164 -6.27 -14.10 -27.27
C ARG A 164 -5.51 -15.35 -27.74
N GLY A 165 -5.18 -15.43 -29.02
CA GLY A 165 -4.37 -16.51 -29.59
C GLY A 165 -2.98 -16.58 -28.96
N VAL A 166 -2.30 -15.43 -28.87
CA VAL A 166 -0.98 -15.35 -28.23
C VAL A 166 -1.06 -15.79 -26.77
N GLN A 167 -2.03 -15.27 -25.99
CA GLN A 167 -2.21 -15.67 -24.59
C GLN A 167 -2.35 -17.18 -24.42
N HIS A 168 -3.13 -17.83 -25.29
CA HIS A 168 -3.37 -19.27 -25.18
C HIS A 168 -2.11 -20.09 -25.51
N VAL A 169 -1.36 -19.66 -26.53
CA VAL A 169 -0.07 -20.29 -26.90
C VAL A 169 0.96 -20.12 -25.78
N THR A 170 1.11 -18.92 -25.22
CA THR A 170 2.02 -18.71 -24.07
C THR A 170 1.61 -19.57 -22.87
N ALA A 171 0.32 -19.65 -22.55
CA ALA A 171 -0.15 -20.48 -21.43
C ALA A 171 0.20 -21.96 -21.65
N GLN A 172 -0.04 -22.51 -22.85
CA GLN A 172 0.30 -23.89 -23.18
C GLN A 172 1.81 -24.17 -23.13
N LEU A 173 2.63 -23.23 -23.59
CA LEU A 173 4.09 -23.33 -23.53
C LEU A 173 4.59 -23.34 -22.09
N THR A 174 4.08 -22.44 -21.24
CA THR A 174 4.42 -22.41 -19.81
C THR A 174 3.99 -23.68 -19.09
N THR A 175 2.79 -24.20 -19.37
CA THR A 175 2.33 -25.48 -18.78
C THR A 175 3.20 -26.66 -19.23
N LYS A 176 3.56 -26.75 -20.51
CA LYS A 176 4.48 -27.78 -21.03
C LYS A 176 5.87 -27.69 -20.41
N TRP A 177 6.39 -26.48 -20.25
CA TRP A 177 7.71 -26.25 -19.67
C TRP A 177 7.74 -26.64 -18.18
N ASN A 178 6.74 -26.25 -17.40
CA ASN A 178 6.61 -26.66 -16.00
C ASN A 178 6.37 -28.17 -15.82
N GLY A 179 5.67 -28.81 -16.76
CA GLY A 179 5.47 -30.26 -16.77
C GLY A 179 6.77 -31.04 -17.05
N ARG A 180 7.70 -30.48 -17.83
CA ARG A 180 9.02 -31.06 -18.12
C ARG A 180 10.04 -30.92 -16.98
N ILE A 181 9.80 -30.05 -16.01
CA ILE A 181 10.72 -29.83 -14.88
C ILE A 181 10.33 -30.72 -13.68
N LYS A 182 9.09 -31.20 -13.63
CA LYS A 182 8.55 -32.00 -12.52
C LYS A 182 8.53 -33.52 -12.78
N GLY A 183 8.96 -34.00 -13.95
CA GLY A 183 9.10 -35.41 -14.29
C GLY A 183 10.54 -35.74 -14.63
#